data_AF-A0A261A9Y2-F1
#
_entry.id   AF-A0A261A9Y2-F1
#
_cell.length_a   1.000
_cell.length_b   1.000
_cell.length_c   1.000
_cell.angle_alpha   90.00
_cell.angle_beta   90.00
_cell.angle_gamma   90.00
#
_symmetry.space_group_name_H-M   'P 1'
#
loop_
_entity.id
_entity.type
_entity.pdbx_description
1 polymer ?
#
loop_
_entity_poly.entity_id
_entity_poly.type
_entity_poly.pdbx_seq_one_letter_code
_entity_poly.pdbx_strand_id
1 'polypeptide(L)'
;MNRLNEEQIIHSEMMRLLEKILSLAGEMKNFELQNQKATVIWASEWVEKVDNLNDAIENLADRIMIAESFKQISSSHSEPLKNKLTEIVIVMSKITENMYKIINRNQDERLNAAKIIAEQRINILLIEKERITRLLEAQKLKIKQKEELERQKSEEVRSTEMRREMRIKALEEHKKYLASRQAIEFLNSVNDATVISSHSNEDTNTIIEDEGLHCRKKRRSRSLARKVVGSVKKTIRRSISAVNNYLPHLHHHDKQE
;
A
#
# COMPACT_ATOMS: atom_id res chain seq x y z
N MET A 1 -12.50 45.70 59.74
CA MET A 1 -12.60 46.43 58.47
C MET A 1 -13.93 47.16 58.43
N ASN A 2 -13.95 48.43 58.01
CA ASN A 2 -15.17 49.23 57.93
C ASN A 2 -16.10 48.71 56.82
N ARG A 3 -17.40 48.53 57.12
CA ARG A 3 -18.43 48.09 56.15
C ARG A 3 -18.42 48.89 54.84
N LEU A 4 -18.26 50.21 54.95
CA LEU A 4 -18.13 51.15 53.84
C LEU A 4 -16.97 50.84 52.88
N ASN A 5 -15.92 50.15 53.33
CA ASN A 5 -14.76 49.84 52.51
C ASN A 5 -15.01 48.63 51.59
N GLU A 6 -15.69 47.58 52.09
CA GLU A 6 -15.93 46.37 51.29
C GLU A 6 -17.00 46.61 50.21
N GLU A 7 -18.04 47.38 50.53
CA GLU A 7 -19.06 47.78 49.55
C GLU A 7 -18.44 48.58 48.39
N GLN A 8 -17.51 49.50 48.68
CA GLN A 8 -16.78 50.27 47.67
C GLN A 8 -15.88 49.39 46.79
N ILE A 9 -15.20 48.41 47.38
CA ILE A 9 -14.34 47.47 46.64
C ILE A 9 -15.17 46.63 45.67
N ILE A 10 -16.28 46.05 46.13
CA ILE A 10 -17.17 45.23 45.29
C ILE A 10 -17.77 46.04 44.15
N HIS A 11 -18.22 47.28 44.42
CA HIS A 11 -18.74 48.15 43.38
C HIS A 11 -17.67 48.49 42.34
N SER A 12 -16.45 48.79 42.76
CA SER A 12 -15.33 49.08 41.86
C SER A 12 -14.99 47.88 40.97
N GLU A 13 -14.95 46.68 41.54
CA GLU A 13 -14.68 45.46 40.79
C GLU A 13 -15.78 45.14 39.78
N MET A 14 -17.05 45.33 40.16
CA MET A 14 -18.17 45.16 39.24
C MET A 14 -18.11 46.14 38.07
N MET A 15 -17.83 47.42 38.32
CA MET A 15 -17.67 48.41 37.25
C MET A 15 -16.53 48.03 36.30
N ARG A 16 -15.40 47.57 36.83
CA ARG A 16 -14.26 47.10 36.03
C ARG A 16 -14.63 45.89 35.17
N LEU A 17 -15.42 44.94 35.69
CA LEU A 17 -15.88 43.78 34.92
C LEU A 17 -16.87 44.20 33.82
N LEU A 18 -17.82 45.08 34.14
CA LEU A 18 -18.74 45.65 33.17
C LEU A 18 -18.01 46.37 32.04
N GLU A 19 -16.99 47.17 32.33
CA GLU A 19 -16.16 47.83 31.31
C GLU A 19 -15.47 46.81 30.39
N LYS A 20 -14.92 45.72 30.94
CA LYS A 20 -14.31 44.65 30.13
C LYS A 20 -15.32 43.96 29.22
N ILE A 21 -16.50 43.63 29.75
CA ILE A 21 -17.58 42.99 28.99
C ILE A 21 -18.09 43.94 27.89
N LEU A 22 -18.27 45.21 28.21
CA LEU A 22 -18.68 46.24 27.26
C LEU A 22 -17.61 46.53 26.21
N SER A 23 -16.32 46.46 26.55
CA SER A 23 -15.23 46.59 25.58
C SER A 23 -15.25 45.41 24.59
N LEU A 24 -15.36 44.18 25.12
CA LEU A 24 -15.47 42.97 24.30
C LEU A 24 -16.72 42.99 23.41
N ALA A 25 -17.83 43.54 23.92
CA ALA A 25 -19.06 43.75 23.17
C ALA A 25 -18.98 44.93 22.20
N GLY A 26 -18.23 45.99 22.51
CA GLY A 26 -18.08 47.19 21.71
C GLY A 26 -17.24 46.94 20.46
N GLU A 27 -16.24 46.07 20.56
CA GLU A 27 -15.51 45.50 19.42
C GLU A 27 -16.47 44.86 18.39
N MET A 28 -17.68 44.43 18.79
CA MET A 28 -18.70 43.86 17.89
C MET A 28 -19.39 44.87 16.97
N LYS A 29 -19.55 46.14 17.40
CA LYS A 29 -20.41 47.11 16.70
C LYS A 29 -19.72 47.77 15.51
N ASN A 30 -18.39 47.75 15.50
CA ASN A 30 -17.55 48.36 14.46
C ASN A 30 -16.94 47.33 13.49
N PHE A 31 -17.23 46.04 13.66
CA PHE A 31 -16.78 45.01 12.74
C PHE A 31 -17.65 45.04 11.49
N GLU A 32 -17.07 45.40 10.35
CA GLU A 32 -17.72 45.18 9.06
C GLU A 32 -17.94 43.67 8.86
N LEU A 33 -19.18 43.23 9.09
CA LEU A 33 -19.69 41.87 8.89
C LEU A 33 -19.54 41.35 7.44
N GLN A 34 -18.90 42.10 6.55
CA GLN A 34 -18.69 41.71 5.15
C GLN A 34 -17.61 40.65 4.98
N ASN A 35 -16.72 40.44 5.96
CA ASN A 35 -15.65 39.44 5.86
C ASN A 35 -15.89 38.23 6.78
N GLN A 36 -16.30 37.09 6.19
CA GLN A 36 -16.55 35.82 6.90
C GLN A 36 -15.36 35.36 7.74
N LYS A 37 -14.12 35.61 7.29
CA LYS A 37 -12.91 35.25 8.06
C LYS A 37 -12.77 36.09 9.33
N ALA A 38 -13.10 37.37 9.23
CA ALA A 38 -13.04 38.31 10.35
C ALA A 38 -14.11 37.93 11.41
N THR A 39 -15.32 37.56 10.97
CA THR A 39 -16.39 37.07 11.87
C THR A 39 -16.00 35.82 12.64
N VAL A 40 -15.28 34.88 12.01
CA VAL A 40 -14.85 33.63 12.68
C VAL A 40 -13.70 33.86 13.64
N ILE A 41 -12.73 34.71 13.30
CA ILE A 41 -11.65 35.11 14.21
C ILE A 41 -12.25 35.75 15.46
N TRP A 42 -13.19 36.68 15.27
CA TRP A 42 -13.86 37.33 16.39
C TRP A 42 -14.66 36.35 17.25
N ALA A 43 -15.45 35.45 16.64
CA ALA A 43 -16.18 34.43 17.39
C ALA A 43 -15.23 33.57 18.24
N SER A 44 -14.04 33.29 17.73
CA SER A 44 -13.00 32.54 18.47
C SER A 44 -12.43 33.35 19.64
N GLU A 45 -12.14 34.63 19.42
CA GLU A 45 -11.66 35.53 20.48
C GLU A 45 -12.70 35.75 21.59
N TRP A 46 -13.99 35.86 21.23
CA TRP A 46 -15.07 35.94 22.22
C TRP A 46 -15.06 34.72 23.13
N VAL A 47 -15.05 33.51 22.54
CA VAL A 47 -15.05 32.24 23.29
C VAL A 47 -13.84 32.17 24.23
N GLU A 48 -12.65 32.52 23.75
CA GLU A 48 -11.41 32.50 24.56
C GLU A 48 -11.44 33.49 25.74
N LYS A 49 -12.01 34.68 25.52
CA LYS A 49 -12.04 35.74 26.55
C LYS A 49 -13.21 35.60 27.53
N VAL A 50 -14.31 34.98 27.12
CA VAL A 50 -15.52 34.83 27.96
C VAL A 50 -15.27 33.97 29.18
N ASP A 51 -14.49 32.89 29.07
CA ASP A 51 -14.26 31.96 30.18
C ASP A 51 -13.61 32.69 31.36
N ASN A 52 -12.58 33.50 31.07
CA ASN A 52 -11.91 34.35 32.07
C ASN A 52 -12.85 35.37 32.72
N LEU A 53 -13.87 35.86 31.98
CA LEU A 53 -14.86 36.80 32.51
C LEU A 53 -15.90 36.09 33.37
N ASN A 54 -16.32 34.89 33.00
CA ASN A 54 -17.21 34.05 33.81
C ASN A 54 -16.56 33.72 35.15
N ASP A 55 -15.31 33.27 35.15
CA ASP A 55 -14.56 32.98 36.37
C ASP A 55 -14.46 34.24 37.27
N ALA A 56 -14.23 35.41 36.67
CA ALA A 56 -14.14 36.64 37.43
C ALA A 56 -15.49 37.10 38.01
N ILE A 57 -16.60 36.83 37.32
CA ILE A 57 -17.96 37.09 37.83
C ILE A 57 -18.29 36.12 38.97
N GLU A 58 -17.94 34.84 38.84
CA GLU A 58 -18.15 33.82 39.87
C GLU A 58 -17.37 34.17 41.15
N ASN A 59 -16.09 34.51 41.02
CA ASN A 59 -15.28 34.99 42.14
C ASN A 59 -15.86 36.23 42.83
N LEU A 60 -16.45 37.17 42.06
CA LEU A 60 -17.11 38.34 42.64
C LEU A 60 -18.39 37.94 43.38
N ALA A 61 -19.18 37.02 42.83
CA ALA A 61 -20.39 36.49 43.46
C ALA A 61 -20.07 35.78 44.79
N ASP A 62 -19.01 34.97 44.83
CA ASP A 62 -18.51 34.32 46.03
C ASP A 62 -18.06 35.32 47.10
N ARG A 63 -17.33 36.38 46.70
CA ARG A 63 -16.93 37.45 47.62
C ARG A 63 -18.12 38.20 48.20
N ILE A 64 -19.15 38.47 47.41
CA ILE A 64 -20.40 39.08 47.89
C ILE A 64 -21.07 38.16 48.92
N MET A 65 -21.17 36.86 48.64
CA MET A 65 -21.76 35.88 49.55
C MET A 65 -20.99 35.79 50.87
N ILE A 66 -19.66 35.78 50.81
CA ILE A 66 -18.79 35.80 52.00
C ILE A 66 -19.00 37.10 52.78
N ALA A 67 -18.98 38.26 52.14
CA ALA A 67 -19.14 39.56 52.79
C ALA A 67 -20.52 39.72 53.47
N GLU A 68 -21.59 39.18 52.87
CA GLU A 68 -22.91 39.07 53.50
C GLU A 68 -22.87 38.20 54.76
N SER A 69 -22.25 37.03 54.69
CA SER A 69 -22.17 36.09 55.83
C SER A 69 -21.49 36.70 57.05
N PHE A 70 -20.50 37.58 56.83
CA PHE A 70 -19.80 38.32 57.87
C PHE A 70 -20.47 39.66 58.23
N LYS A 71 -21.68 39.95 57.72
CA LYS A 71 -22.43 41.20 57.94
C LYS A 71 -21.61 42.45 57.59
N GLN A 72 -20.73 42.34 56.59
CA GLN A 72 -19.98 43.46 56.05
C GLN A 72 -20.83 44.27 55.06
N ILE A 73 -21.80 43.61 54.43
CA ILE A 73 -22.75 44.16 53.46
C ILE A 73 -24.15 43.68 53.85
N SER A 74 -25.18 44.48 53.57
CA SER A 74 -26.57 44.06 53.76
C SER A 74 -27.09 43.28 52.55
N SER A 75 -27.85 42.20 52.79
CA SER A 75 -28.46 41.42 51.71
C SER A 75 -29.37 42.28 50.82
N SER A 76 -30.07 43.27 51.40
CA SER A 76 -30.89 44.21 50.65
C SER A 76 -30.10 45.08 49.65
N HIS A 77 -28.80 45.31 49.89
CA HIS A 77 -27.93 46.07 48.98
C HIS A 77 -27.25 45.20 47.93
N SER A 78 -26.91 43.96 48.28
CA SER A 78 -26.21 43.03 47.38
C SER A 78 -27.13 42.19 46.49
N GLU A 79 -28.40 41.98 46.86
CA GLU A 79 -29.36 41.20 46.07
C GLU A 79 -29.56 41.74 44.64
N PRO A 80 -29.74 43.06 44.42
CA PRO A 80 -29.82 43.61 43.06
C PRO A 80 -28.55 43.36 42.24
N LEU A 81 -27.40 43.37 42.92
CA LEU A 81 -26.08 43.15 42.32
C LEU A 81 -25.95 41.72 41.81
N LYS A 82 -26.28 40.73 42.66
CA LYS A 82 -26.28 39.30 42.30
C LYS A 82 -27.23 39.00 41.13
N ASN A 83 -28.41 39.60 41.14
CA ASN A 83 -29.37 39.45 40.05
C ASN A 83 -28.79 39.97 38.72
N LYS A 84 -28.12 41.12 38.73
CA LYS A 84 -27.46 41.64 37.53
C LYS A 84 -26.26 40.82 37.07
N LEU A 85 -25.43 40.29 37.97
CA LEU A 85 -24.35 39.37 37.61
C LEU A 85 -24.91 38.11 36.94
N THR A 86 -26.00 37.55 37.48
CA THR A 86 -26.68 36.39 36.89
C THR A 86 -27.22 36.70 35.49
N GLU A 87 -27.90 37.85 35.29
CA GLU A 87 -28.38 38.28 33.97
C GLU A 87 -27.23 38.40 32.95
N ILE A 88 -26.11 39.00 33.36
CA ILE A 88 -24.92 39.17 32.52
C ILE A 88 -24.38 37.80 32.07
N VAL A 89 -24.22 36.85 32.99
CA VAL A 89 -23.74 35.49 32.68
C VAL A 89 -24.69 34.78 31.71
N ILE A 90 -26.00 34.92 31.88
CA ILE A 90 -26.99 34.34 30.96
C ILE A 90 -26.84 34.93 29.56
N VAL A 91 -26.68 36.25 29.45
CA VAL A 91 -26.52 36.93 28.16
C VAL A 91 -25.20 36.52 27.50
N MET A 92 -24.09 36.52 28.25
CA MET A 92 -22.80 36.07 27.75
C MET A 92 -22.88 34.64 27.22
N SER A 93 -23.52 33.73 27.97
CA SER A 93 -23.71 32.33 27.53
C SER A 93 -24.46 32.21 26.21
N LYS A 94 -25.52 33.00 26.00
CA LYS A 94 -26.26 33.03 24.73
C LYS A 94 -25.41 33.55 23.56
N ILE A 95 -24.58 34.56 23.81
CA ILE A 95 -23.65 35.08 22.79
C ILE A 95 -22.62 34.00 22.44
N THR A 96 -22.03 33.36 23.45
CA THR A 96 -21.07 32.26 23.28
C THR A 96 -21.65 31.08 22.49
N GLU A 97 -22.90 30.68 22.76
CA GLU A 97 -23.58 29.65 21.97
C GLU A 97 -23.67 30.01 20.48
N ASN A 98 -23.99 31.28 20.17
CA ASN A 98 -24.01 31.76 18.80
C ASN A 98 -22.62 31.81 18.16
N MET A 99 -21.57 32.12 18.94
CA MET A 99 -20.19 32.07 18.45
C MET A 99 -19.78 30.67 18.04
N TYR A 100 -20.12 29.66 18.83
CA TYR A 100 -19.87 28.27 18.45
C TYR A 100 -20.60 27.88 17.17
N LYS A 101 -21.84 28.34 16.94
CA LYS A 101 -22.55 28.10 15.68
C LYS A 101 -21.80 28.68 14.48
N ILE A 102 -21.21 29.86 14.60
CA ILE A 102 -20.41 30.50 13.55
C ILE A 102 -19.12 29.70 13.28
N ILE A 103 -18.38 29.35 14.33
CA ILE A 103 -17.13 28.60 14.24
C ILE A 103 -17.38 27.22 13.60
N ASN A 104 -18.36 26.48 14.12
CA ASN A 104 -18.69 25.14 13.64
C ASN A 104 -19.14 25.16 12.18
N ARG A 105 -19.97 26.14 11.78
CA ARG A 105 -20.38 26.28 10.39
C ARG A 105 -19.19 26.46 9.44
N ASN A 106 -18.21 27.30 9.80
CA ASN A 106 -17.00 27.46 8.98
C ASN A 106 -16.20 26.15 8.93
N GLN A 107 -16.05 25.47 10.07
CA GLN A 107 -15.36 24.19 10.11
C GLN A 107 -16.03 23.14 9.21
N ASP A 108 -17.35 23.04 9.24
CA ASP A 108 -18.13 22.13 8.40
C ASP A 108 -18.01 22.49 6.90
N GLU A 109 -18.07 23.78 6.56
CA GLU A 109 -17.84 24.26 5.18
C GLU A 109 -16.44 23.87 4.67
N ARG A 110 -15.40 24.04 5.49
CA ARG A 110 -14.02 23.64 5.17
C ARG A 110 -13.87 22.12 5.02
N LEU A 111 -14.47 21.34 5.92
CA LEU A 111 -14.45 19.88 5.87
C LEU A 111 -15.16 19.35 4.63
N ASN A 112 -16.32 19.92 4.28
CA ASN A 112 -17.05 19.55 3.08
C ASN A 112 -16.28 19.88 1.80
N ALA A 113 -15.63 21.05 1.72
CA ALA A 113 -14.77 21.39 0.59
C ALA A 113 -13.60 20.40 0.44
N ALA A 114 -12.93 20.04 1.55
CA ALA A 114 -11.85 19.06 1.54
C ALA A 114 -12.34 17.67 1.11
N LYS A 115 -13.52 17.25 1.58
CA LYS A 115 -14.17 15.99 1.19
C LYS A 115 -14.42 15.93 -0.33
N ILE A 116 -14.99 16.99 -0.91
CA ILE A 116 -15.25 17.05 -2.36
C ILE A 116 -13.95 16.90 -3.16
N ILE A 117 -12.87 17.59 -2.75
CA ILE A 117 -11.56 17.49 -3.40
C ILE A 117 -11.00 16.07 -3.29
N ALA A 118 -11.13 15.43 -2.13
CA ALA A 118 -10.67 14.05 -1.92
C ALA A 118 -11.46 13.06 -2.79
N GLU A 119 -12.78 13.20 -2.86
CA GLU A 119 -13.66 12.37 -3.70
C GLU A 119 -13.29 12.52 -5.19
N GLN A 120 -13.06 13.75 -5.66
CA GLN A 120 -12.59 14.00 -7.03
C GLN A 120 -11.23 13.32 -7.28
N ARG A 121 -10.29 13.40 -6.34
CA ARG A 121 -8.97 12.76 -6.47
C ARG A 121 -9.08 11.24 -6.52
N ILE A 122 -9.93 10.64 -5.69
CA ILE A 122 -10.19 9.20 -5.70
C ILE A 122 -10.73 8.76 -7.06
N ASN A 123 -11.70 9.48 -7.61
CA ASN A 123 -12.27 9.15 -8.92
C ASN A 123 -11.23 9.17 -10.03
N ILE A 124 -10.33 10.16 -10.04
CA ILE A 124 -9.22 10.23 -11.00
C ILE A 124 -8.30 9.00 -10.85
N LEU A 125 -7.94 8.64 -9.62
CA LEU A 125 -7.08 7.50 -9.35
C LEU A 125 -7.73 6.16 -9.73
N LEU A 126 -9.04 6.02 -9.58
CA LEU A 126 -9.78 4.84 -10.01
C LEU A 126 -9.75 4.69 -11.55
N ILE A 127 -9.99 5.78 -12.28
CA ILE A 127 -9.89 5.80 -13.75
C ILE A 127 -8.47 5.43 -14.20
N GLU A 128 -7.46 5.98 -13.55
CA GLU A 128 -6.06 5.71 -13.88
C GLU A 128 -5.67 4.26 -13.57
N LYS A 129 -6.12 3.71 -12.43
CA LYS A 129 -5.96 2.29 -12.08
C LYS A 129 -6.55 1.38 -13.16
N GLU A 130 -7.77 1.65 -13.62
CA GLU A 130 -8.39 0.86 -14.69
C GLU A 130 -7.60 0.93 -15.99
N ARG A 131 -7.12 2.12 -16.37
CA ARG A 131 -6.30 2.31 -17.57
C ARG A 131 -5.00 1.51 -17.48
N ILE A 132 -4.29 1.59 -16.35
CA ILE A 132 -3.04 0.86 -16.12
C ILE A 132 -3.29 -0.65 -16.13
N THR A 133 -4.39 -1.12 -15.54
CA THR A 133 -4.75 -2.53 -15.52
C THR A 133 -4.96 -3.07 -16.94
N ARG A 134 -5.70 -2.32 -17.78
CA ARG A 134 -5.89 -2.66 -19.21
C ARG A 134 -4.57 -2.71 -19.99
N LEU A 135 -3.68 -1.74 -19.76
CA LEU A 135 -2.35 -1.73 -20.40
C LEU A 135 -1.50 -2.93 -19.98
N LEU A 136 -1.54 -3.29 -18.69
CA LEU A 136 -0.82 -4.44 -18.16
C LEU A 136 -1.35 -5.76 -18.75
N GLU A 137 -2.66 -5.92 -18.86
CA GLU A 137 -3.28 -7.08 -19.49
C GLU A 137 -2.89 -7.22 -20.96
N ALA A 138 -2.94 -6.12 -21.72
CA ALA A 138 -2.51 -6.09 -23.10
C ALA A 138 -1.02 -6.47 -23.25
N GLN A 139 -0.16 -5.99 -22.34
CA GLN A 139 1.26 -6.32 -22.35
C GLN A 139 1.49 -7.81 -22.03
N LYS A 140 0.78 -8.37 -21.05
CA LYS A 140 0.83 -9.81 -20.73
C LYS A 140 0.42 -10.66 -21.92
N LEU A 141 -0.61 -10.25 -22.66
CA LEU A 141 -1.07 -10.97 -23.85
C LEU A 141 -0.03 -10.93 -24.99
N LYS A 142 0.59 -9.77 -25.22
CA LYS A 142 1.69 -9.64 -26.20
C LYS A 142 2.88 -10.55 -25.86
N ILE A 143 3.25 -10.63 -24.58
CA ILE A 143 4.34 -11.51 -24.12
C ILE A 143 3.98 -12.97 -24.41
N LYS A 144 2.76 -13.41 -24.05
CA LYS A 144 2.29 -14.79 -24.33
C LYS A 144 2.30 -15.11 -25.82
N GLN A 145 1.83 -14.21 -26.68
CA GLN A 145 1.85 -14.40 -28.13
C GLN A 145 3.28 -14.54 -28.67
N LYS A 146 4.21 -13.73 -28.15
CA LYS A 146 5.63 -13.81 -28.54
C LYS A 146 6.26 -15.13 -28.10
N GLU A 147 6.04 -15.56 -26.86
CA GLU A 147 6.53 -16.84 -26.34
C GLU A 147 5.99 -18.02 -27.16
N GLU A 148 4.71 -17.98 -27.55
CA GLU A 148 4.11 -19.04 -28.37
C GLU A 148 4.66 -19.07 -29.80
N LEU A 149 4.87 -17.90 -30.41
CA LEU A 149 5.51 -17.81 -31.72
C LEU A 149 6.96 -18.35 -31.69
N GLU A 150 7.71 -18.03 -30.64
CA GLU A 150 9.07 -18.57 -30.46
C GLU A 150 9.07 -20.09 -30.28
N ARG A 151 8.09 -20.65 -29.54
CA ARG A 151 7.91 -22.10 -29.43
C ARG A 151 7.63 -22.74 -30.79
N GLN A 152 6.68 -22.21 -31.55
CA GLN A 152 6.34 -22.73 -32.87
C GLN A 152 7.54 -22.73 -33.82
N LYS A 153 8.30 -21.62 -33.85
CA LYS A 153 9.54 -21.53 -34.64
C LYS A 153 10.57 -22.57 -34.20
N SER A 154 10.75 -22.76 -32.90
CA SER A 154 11.71 -23.77 -32.39
C SER A 154 11.30 -25.20 -32.75
N GLU A 155 10.01 -25.50 -32.75
CA GLU A 155 9.45 -26.80 -33.13
C GLU A 155 9.59 -27.05 -34.64
N GLU A 156 9.34 -26.04 -35.47
CA GLU A 156 9.55 -26.10 -36.91
C GLU A 156 11.02 -26.34 -37.27
N VAL A 157 11.95 -25.62 -36.65
CA VAL A 157 13.39 -25.83 -36.84
C VAL A 157 13.79 -27.26 -36.44
N ARG A 158 13.30 -27.76 -35.31
CA ARG A 158 13.59 -29.14 -34.88
C ARG A 158 12.99 -30.18 -35.83
N SER A 159 11.78 -29.95 -36.35
CA SER A 159 11.10 -30.85 -37.29
C SER A 159 11.84 -30.91 -38.63
N THR A 160 12.24 -29.76 -39.16
CA THR A 160 13.03 -29.66 -40.40
C THR A 160 14.39 -30.31 -40.26
N GLU A 161 15.09 -30.10 -39.14
CA GLU A 161 16.37 -30.76 -38.87
C GLU A 161 16.21 -32.29 -38.81
N MET A 162 15.20 -32.79 -38.09
CA MET A 162 14.93 -34.23 -38.01
C MET A 162 14.63 -34.84 -39.40
N ARG A 163 13.86 -34.14 -40.25
CA ARG A 163 13.63 -34.59 -41.64
C ARG A 163 14.93 -34.64 -42.43
N ARG A 164 15.82 -33.67 -42.24
CA ARG A 164 17.13 -33.63 -42.90
C ARG A 164 18.02 -34.78 -42.43
N GLU A 165 18.11 -35.01 -41.12
CA GLU A 165 18.84 -36.14 -40.54
C GLU A 165 18.33 -37.49 -41.08
N MET A 166 17.00 -37.69 -41.12
CA MET A 166 16.40 -38.91 -41.66
C MET A 166 16.75 -39.11 -43.14
N ARG A 167 16.73 -38.04 -43.96
CA ARG A 167 17.13 -38.12 -45.37
C ARG A 167 18.59 -38.50 -45.54
N ILE A 168 19.49 -37.91 -44.74
CA ILE A 168 20.93 -38.24 -44.76
C ILE A 168 21.13 -39.71 -44.40
N LYS A 169 20.49 -40.17 -43.32
CA LYS A 169 20.59 -41.56 -42.88
C LYS A 169 20.06 -42.54 -43.94
N ALA A 170 18.92 -42.25 -44.57
CA ALA A 170 18.38 -43.07 -45.65
C ALA A 170 19.34 -43.14 -46.86
N LEU A 171 20.01 -42.04 -47.21
CA LEU A 171 21.01 -42.02 -48.28
C LEU A 171 22.26 -42.84 -47.91
N GLU A 172 22.72 -42.77 -46.67
CA GLU A 172 23.84 -43.58 -46.19
C GLU A 172 23.51 -45.08 -46.21
N GLU A 173 22.31 -45.46 -45.73
CA GLU A 173 21.84 -46.86 -45.78
C GLU A 173 21.70 -47.36 -47.22
N HIS A 174 21.16 -46.54 -48.13
CA HIS A 174 21.07 -46.88 -49.54
C HIS A 174 22.45 -47.05 -50.21
N LYS A 175 23.43 -46.19 -49.88
CA LYS A 175 24.81 -46.35 -50.36
C LYS A 175 25.44 -47.66 -49.87
N LYS A 176 25.23 -48.01 -48.59
CA LYS A 176 25.67 -49.30 -48.04
C LYS A 176 25.04 -50.47 -48.79
N TYR A 177 23.73 -50.41 -49.03
CA TYR A 177 23.02 -51.44 -49.80
C TYR A 177 23.58 -51.61 -51.22
N LEU A 178 23.83 -50.52 -51.95
CA LEU A 178 24.43 -50.58 -53.29
C LEU A 178 25.85 -51.16 -53.27
N ALA A 179 26.68 -50.77 -52.29
CA ALA A 179 28.02 -51.32 -52.15
C ALA A 179 27.98 -52.83 -51.85
N SER A 180 27.09 -53.27 -50.95
CA SER A 180 26.88 -54.70 -50.68
C SER A 180 26.40 -55.44 -51.93
N ARG A 181 25.48 -54.86 -52.70
CA ARG A 181 25.01 -55.45 -53.96
C ARG A 181 26.14 -55.57 -54.99
N GLN A 182 26.97 -54.54 -55.16
CA GLN A 182 28.13 -54.59 -56.05
C GLN A 182 29.15 -55.65 -55.62
N ALA A 183 29.38 -55.82 -54.32
CA ALA A 183 30.25 -56.87 -53.80
C ALA A 183 29.69 -58.27 -54.11
N ILE A 184 28.36 -58.47 -53.99
CA ILE A 184 27.69 -59.73 -54.38
C ILE A 184 27.82 -59.96 -55.89
N GLU A 185 27.57 -58.95 -56.72
CA GLU A 185 27.73 -59.04 -58.18
C GLU A 185 29.17 -59.37 -58.57
N PHE A 186 30.17 -58.78 -57.89
CA PHE A 186 31.59 -59.11 -58.09
C PHE A 186 31.92 -60.56 -57.70
N LEU A 187 31.46 -61.03 -56.53
CA LEU A 187 31.65 -62.42 -56.11
C LEU A 187 31.01 -63.42 -57.09
N ASN A 188 29.82 -63.11 -57.59
CA ASN A 188 29.15 -63.94 -58.60
C ASN A 188 29.93 -63.95 -59.93
N SER A 189 30.53 -62.83 -60.34
CA SER A 189 31.37 -62.75 -61.54
C SER A 189 32.69 -63.54 -61.44
N VAL A 190 33.24 -63.66 -60.23
CA VAL A 190 34.43 -64.51 -59.96
C VAL A 190 34.06 -65.98 -60.06
N ASN A 191 32.87 -66.37 -59.59
CA ASN A 191 32.38 -67.75 -59.64
C ASN A 191 32.11 -68.22 -61.08
N ASP A 192 31.66 -67.34 -61.98
CA ASP A 192 31.50 -67.65 -63.41
C ASP A 192 32.84 -67.65 -64.18
N ALA A 193 33.90 -67.04 -63.65
CA ALA A 193 35.22 -66.94 -64.29
C ALA A 193 36.27 -67.94 -63.73
N THR A 194 35.94 -68.72 -62.70
CA THR A 194 36.86 -69.74 -62.15
C THR A 194 36.19 -71.10 -62.01
N VAL A 195 36.17 -71.84 -63.12
CA VAL A 195 36.12 -73.30 -63.08
C VAL A 195 37.56 -73.82 -63.05
N ILE A 196 38.15 -73.88 -61.85
CA ILE A 196 39.12 -74.93 -61.50
C ILE A 196 38.79 -75.46 -60.10
N SER A 197 38.23 -76.68 -60.12
CA SER A 197 38.44 -77.82 -59.23
C SER A 197 38.46 -77.61 -57.71
N SER A 198 37.47 -78.21 -57.07
CA SER A 198 37.53 -79.05 -55.87
C SER A 198 38.88 -79.12 -55.15
N HIS A 199 38.96 -78.54 -53.95
CA HIS A 199 39.27 -79.29 -52.72
C HIS A 199 39.02 -78.41 -51.49
N SER A 200 38.36 -79.04 -50.52
CA SER A 200 38.25 -78.72 -49.09
C SER A 200 39.25 -77.68 -48.55
N ASN A 201 38.73 -76.73 -47.78
CA ASN A 201 39.07 -76.64 -46.37
C ASN A 201 38.01 -75.84 -45.62
N GLU A 202 37.43 -76.50 -44.61
CA GLU A 202 36.74 -75.86 -43.50
C GLU A 202 37.76 -75.00 -42.75
N ASP A 203 37.89 -73.73 -43.15
CA ASP A 203 38.55 -72.74 -42.32
C ASP A 203 37.50 -72.05 -41.46
N THR A 204 37.46 -72.53 -40.22
CA THR A 204 36.98 -71.87 -39.02
C THR A 204 37.28 -70.38 -39.01
N ASN A 205 36.35 -69.57 -39.50
CA ASN A 205 36.23 -68.18 -39.07
C ASN A 205 35.36 -68.15 -37.82
N THR A 206 36.03 -68.45 -36.70
CA THR A 206 35.72 -67.92 -35.37
C THR A 206 35.43 -66.43 -35.51
N ILE A 207 34.15 -66.06 -35.58
CA ILE A 207 33.73 -64.70 -35.25
C ILE A 207 33.90 -64.60 -33.74
N ILE A 208 35.01 -63.95 -33.40
CA ILE A 208 35.38 -63.51 -32.07
C ILE A 208 34.13 -62.88 -31.42
N GLU A 209 33.60 -63.56 -30.41
CA GLU A 209 32.78 -62.91 -29.40
C GLU A 209 33.63 -61.78 -28.82
N ASP A 210 33.21 -60.53 -29.04
CA ASP A 210 33.78 -59.35 -28.39
C ASP A 210 33.33 -59.36 -26.91
N GLU A 211 33.83 -60.36 -26.18
CA GLU A 211 33.80 -60.44 -24.72
C GLU A 211 34.88 -59.49 -24.18
N GLY A 212 34.56 -58.20 -24.20
CA GLY A 212 35.53 -57.16 -23.96
C GLY A 212 34.97 -55.84 -23.42
N LEU A 213 33.83 -55.83 -22.73
CA LEU A 213 33.34 -54.63 -22.04
C LEU A 213 33.18 -54.82 -20.54
N HIS A 214 34.29 -55.17 -19.88
CA HIS A 214 34.45 -54.82 -18.48
C HIS A 214 34.63 -53.29 -18.33
N CYS A 215 33.86 -52.75 -17.38
CA CYS A 215 34.17 -51.54 -16.60
C CYS A 215 33.93 -50.16 -17.24
N ARG A 216 32.66 -49.75 -17.23
CA ARG A 216 32.19 -48.71 -16.27
C ARG A 216 30.69 -48.56 -16.44
N LYS A 217 29.91 -48.72 -15.37
CA LYS A 217 28.60 -48.06 -15.27
C LYS A 217 28.87 -46.57 -15.52
N LYS A 218 28.62 -46.09 -16.75
CA LYS A 218 28.60 -44.66 -17.06
C LYS A 218 27.59 -44.06 -16.10
N ARG A 219 28.06 -43.37 -15.05
CA ARG A 219 27.25 -42.48 -14.25
C ARG A 219 26.57 -41.56 -15.27
N ARG A 220 25.28 -41.78 -15.54
CA ARG A 220 24.48 -40.87 -16.36
C ARG A 220 24.75 -39.48 -15.82
N SER A 221 25.42 -38.65 -16.62
CA SER A 221 25.62 -37.24 -16.34
C SER A 221 24.25 -36.69 -16.00
N ARG A 222 24.04 -36.37 -14.71
CA ARG A 222 22.77 -35.83 -14.24
C ARG A 222 22.62 -34.52 -14.98
N SER A 223 21.64 -34.44 -15.88
CA SER A 223 21.44 -33.29 -16.75
C SER A 223 21.53 -32.00 -15.94
N LEU A 224 22.21 -30.99 -16.48
CA LEU A 224 22.32 -29.65 -15.88
C LEU A 224 20.93 -29.15 -15.43
N ALA A 225 19.90 -29.46 -16.23
CA ALA A 225 18.49 -29.23 -15.91
C ALA A 225 18.04 -29.79 -14.54
N ARG A 226 18.45 -31.00 -14.15
CA ARG A 226 18.12 -31.54 -12.81
C ARG A 226 18.87 -30.85 -11.68
N LYS A 227 20.10 -30.39 -11.92
CA LYS A 227 20.88 -29.62 -10.92
C LYS A 227 20.27 -28.23 -10.72
N VAL A 228 19.87 -27.58 -11.81
CA VAL A 228 19.19 -26.28 -11.81
C VAL A 228 17.81 -26.39 -11.17
N VAL A 229 16.98 -27.37 -11.56
CA VAL A 229 15.66 -27.61 -10.95
C VAL A 229 15.78 -27.92 -9.45
N GLY A 230 16.79 -28.69 -9.04
CA GLY A 230 17.06 -28.94 -7.63
C GLY A 230 17.44 -27.67 -6.86
N SER A 231 18.24 -26.79 -7.47
CA SER A 231 18.61 -25.50 -6.89
C SER A 231 17.39 -24.57 -6.77
N VAL A 232 16.61 -24.41 -7.83
CA VAL A 232 15.41 -23.57 -7.86
C VAL A 232 14.37 -24.06 -6.85
N LYS A 233 14.13 -25.38 -6.75
CA LYS A 233 13.22 -25.94 -5.73
C LYS A 233 13.72 -25.70 -4.31
N LYS A 234 15.04 -25.75 -4.06
CA LYS A 234 15.61 -25.41 -2.75
C LYS A 234 15.46 -23.93 -2.43
N THR A 235 15.67 -23.04 -3.41
CA THR A 235 15.49 -21.60 -3.24
C THR A 235 14.03 -21.29 -2.91
N ILE A 236 13.07 -21.76 -3.71
CA ILE A 236 11.63 -21.55 -3.46
C ILE A 236 11.22 -22.07 -2.08
N ARG A 237 11.70 -23.26 -1.68
CA ARG A 237 11.42 -23.81 -0.35
C ARG A 237 11.95 -22.91 0.78
N ARG A 238 13.16 -22.36 0.64
CA ARG A 238 13.75 -21.43 1.62
C ARG A 238 13.01 -20.10 1.64
N SER A 239 12.60 -19.57 0.48
CA SER A 239 11.81 -18.34 0.37
C SER A 239 10.46 -18.47 1.08
N ILE A 240 9.72 -19.54 0.79
CA ILE A 240 8.40 -19.79 1.40
C ILE A 240 8.55 -20.07 2.89
N SER A 241 9.58 -20.81 3.31
CA SER A 241 9.83 -21.06 4.74
C SER A 241 10.25 -19.80 5.49
N ALA A 242 10.99 -18.89 4.87
CA ALA A 242 11.32 -17.60 5.46
C ALA A 242 10.07 -16.73 5.61
N VAL A 243 9.23 -16.64 4.56
CA VAL A 243 7.97 -15.89 4.58
C VAL A 243 7.01 -16.44 5.63
N ASN A 244 6.78 -17.76 5.65
CA ASN A 244 5.81 -18.36 6.57
C ASN A 244 6.28 -18.42 8.03
N ASN A 245 7.59 -18.40 8.31
CA ASN A 245 8.10 -18.40 9.69
C ASN A 245 8.39 -16.99 10.24
N TYR A 246 8.69 -15.99 9.40
CA TYR A 246 9.00 -14.62 9.87
C TYR A 246 7.78 -13.69 9.92
N LEU A 247 6.79 -13.82 9.02
CA LEU A 247 5.64 -12.91 8.98
C LEU A 247 4.61 -13.07 10.13
N PRO A 248 4.33 -14.28 10.67
CA PRO A 248 3.37 -14.40 11.77
C PRO A 248 3.96 -14.16 13.17
N HIS A 249 5.29 -14.02 13.30
CA HIS A 249 5.98 -13.94 14.60
C HIS A 249 6.72 -12.62 14.86
N LEU A 250 6.62 -11.62 13.97
CA LEU A 250 7.08 -10.27 14.26
C LEU A 250 6.01 -9.51 15.07
N HIS A 251 6.08 -9.64 16.40
CA HIS A 251 5.52 -8.62 17.29
C HIS A 251 6.38 -7.36 17.15
N HIS A 252 5.96 -6.44 16.29
CA HIS A 252 6.48 -5.07 16.30
C HIS A 252 6.04 -4.41 17.61
N HIS A 253 6.98 -4.25 18.54
CA HIS A 253 6.84 -3.27 19.62
C HIS A 253 7.02 -1.89 18.99
N ASP A 254 5.92 -1.32 18.49
CA ASP A 254 5.87 0.10 18.18
C ASP A 254 5.88 0.84 19.52
N LYS A 255 7.07 1.33 19.89
CA LYS A 255 7.21 2.31 20.97
C LYS A 255 6.69 3.64 20.44
N GLN A 256 5.69 4.18 21.13
CA GLN A 256 5.29 5.57 21.08
C GLN A 256 6.46 6.45 21.50
N GLU A 257 6.82 7.41 20.65
CA GLU A 257 7.34 8.75 20.99
C GLU A 257 6.69 9.76 20.05
#